data_AF-K1TJJ0-F1
#
_entry.id   AF-K1TJJ0-F1
#
_cell.length_a   1.000
_cell.length_b   1.000
_cell.length_c   1.000
_cell.angle_alpha   90.00
_cell.angle_beta   90.00
_cell.angle_gamma   90.00
#
_symmetry.space_group_name_H-M   'P 1'
#
loop_
_entity.id
_entity.type
_entity.pdbx_description
1 polymer ?
#
loop_
_entity_poly.entity_id
_entity_poly.type
_entity_poly.pdbx_seq_one_letter_code
_entity_poly.pdbx_strand_id
1 'polypeptide(L)'
;NINAGKILFDFYEKTGDGRYKVAMDTLRKQLAEQPRTSEGGFWHKLVYPHQMWLDGIFMASPYLAQYGNVFKDTTVNADIVNQIKLIARKTYDPKTGLFYHGWDESKTQNWANKETGCSPNFWSRSIGWYAAAVVDVLDYMPAQFEGRTAL
;
A
#
# COMPACT_ATOMS: atom_id res chain seq x y z
N ASN A 1 10.04 -0.09 8.97
CA ASN A 1 8.73 -0.74 9.25
C ASN A 1 7.70 0.37 9.26
N ILE A 2 6.81 0.46 8.26
CA ILE A 2 5.91 1.61 8.05
C ILE A 2 4.65 1.52 8.93
N ASN A 3 4.05 0.33 9.05
CA ASN A 3 2.74 0.18 9.70
C ASN A 3 2.75 0.63 11.17
N ALA A 4 3.86 0.38 11.88
CA ALA A 4 4.03 0.84 13.26
C ALA A 4 4.03 2.38 13.39
N GLY A 5 4.30 3.10 12.29
CA GLY A 5 4.26 4.57 12.26
C GLY A 5 2.86 5.16 12.41
N LYS A 6 1.80 4.39 12.18
CA LYS A 6 0.41 4.89 12.28
C LYS A 6 0.07 5.38 13.70
N ILE A 7 0.61 4.74 14.74
CA ILE A 7 0.38 5.18 16.13
C ILE A 7 0.98 6.55 16.44
N LEU A 8 1.94 7.02 15.62
CA LEU A 8 2.63 8.30 15.84
C LEU A 8 1.71 9.50 15.60
N PHE A 9 0.65 9.35 14.81
CA PHE A 9 -0.34 10.40 14.60
C PHE A 9 -1.06 10.75 15.90
N ASP A 10 -1.54 9.74 16.63
CA ASP A 10 -2.22 9.93 17.93
C ASP A 10 -1.29 10.57 18.97
N PHE A 11 -0.03 10.14 19.02
CA PHE A 11 0.95 10.73 19.93
C PHE A 11 1.24 12.18 19.56
N TYR A 12 1.43 12.47 18.27
CA TYR A 12 1.68 13.82 17.79
C TYR A 12 0.49 14.76 18.09
N GLU A 13 -0.74 14.31 17.84
CA GLU A 13 -1.96 15.08 18.15
C GLU A 13 -2.09 15.35 19.64
N LYS A 14 -1.86 14.34 20.50
CA LYS A 14 -2.05 14.46 21.95
C LYS A 14 -0.98 15.29 22.65
N THR A 15 0.27 15.25 22.18
CA THR A 15 1.39 15.86 22.90
C THR A 15 1.95 17.11 22.22
N GLY A 16 1.75 17.27 20.91
CA GLY A 16 2.42 18.30 20.11
C GLY A 16 3.94 18.10 19.98
N ASP A 17 4.49 16.96 20.41
CA ASP A 17 5.93 16.73 20.42
C ASP A 17 6.47 16.50 19.00
N GLY A 18 7.31 17.44 18.54
CA GLY A 18 7.90 17.43 17.20
C GLY A 18 8.73 16.19 16.88
N ARG A 19 9.19 15.42 17.87
CA ARG A 19 9.92 14.15 17.63
C ARG A 19 9.08 13.13 16.87
N TYR A 20 7.75 13.09 17.12
CA TYR A 20 6.85 12.21 16.39
C TYR A 20 6.74 12.62 14.92
N LYS A 21 6.71 13.93 14.64
CA LYS A 21 6.76 14.45 13.28
C LYS A 21 8.04 14.06 12.56
N VAL A 22 9.20 14.19 13.20
CA VAL A 22 10.49 13.76 12.62
C VAL A 22 10.46 12.27 12.26
N ALA A 23 9.90 11.43 13.13
CA ALA A 23 9.75 10.00 12.84
C ALA A 23 8.80 9.75 11.66
N MET A 24 7.66 10.43 11.60
CA MET A 24 6.71 10.32 10.48
C MET A 24 7.31 10.80 9.15
N ASP A 25 8.05 11.90 9.16
CA ASP A 25 8.73 12.43 7.96
C ASP A 25 9.77 11.44 7.43
N THR A 26 10.47 10.76 8.34
CA THR A 26 11.43 9.70 7.99
C THR A 26 10.73 8.54 7.28
N LEU A 27 9.58 8.09 7.78
CA LEU A 27 8.81 7.01 7.15
C LEU A 27 8.21 7.45 5.80
N ARG A 28 7.74 8.69 5.70
CA ARG A 28 7.24 9.28 4.44
C ARG A 28 8.34 9.35 3.38
N LYS A 29 9.56 9.73 3.78
CA LYS A 29 10.74 9.74 2.91
C LYS A 29 11.08 8.32 2.43
N GLN A 30 11.08 7.35 3.33
CA GLN A 30 11.33 5.94 2.97
C GLN A 30 10.36 5.46 1.88
N LEU A 31 9.08 5.83 1.97
CA LEU A 31 8.09 5.48 0.95
C LEU A 31 8.28 6.22 -0.37
N ALA A 32 8.76 7.47 -0.35
CA ALA A 32 9.10 8.21 -1.56
C ALA A 32 10.23 7.52 -2.34
N GLU A 33 11.20 6.97 -1.63
CA GLU A 33 12.41 6.33 -2.16
C GLU A 33 12.26 4.80 -2.34
N GLN A 34 11.10 4.24 -1.93
CA GLN A 34 10.85 2.81 -2.01
C GLN A 34 10.94 2.35 -3.47
N PRO A 35 11.71 1.28 -3.77
CA PRO A 35 11.79 0.72 -5.12
C PRO A 35 10.42 0.31 -5.67
N ARG A 36 10.25 0.40 -6.99
CA ARG A 36 8.96 0.21 -7.65
C ARG A 36 9.03 -0.77 -8.82
N THR A 37 7.91 -1.42 -9.10
CA THR A 37 7.67 -2.14 -10.36
C THR A 37 7.62 -1.14 -11.52
N SER A 38 7.62 -1.65 -12.76
CA SER A 38 7.55 -0.80 -13.95
C SER A 38 6.28 0.06 -14.01
N GLU A 39 5.20 -0.39 -13.38
CA GLU A 39 3.91 0.32 -13.26
C GLU A 39 3.81 1.18 -11.97
N GLY A 40 4.92 1.39 -11.26
CA GLY A 40 5.00 2.29 -10.10
C GLY A 40 4.56 1.68 -8.77
N GLY A 41 4.30 0.37 -8.72
CA GLY A 41 3.91 -0.34 -7.50
C GLY A 41 5.07 -0.58 -6.55
N PHE A 42 4.90 -0.37 -5.25
CA PHE A 42 5.97 -0.58 -4.28
C PHE A 42 6.42 -2.03 -4.25
N TRP A 43 7.73 -2.26 -4.32
CA TRP A 43 8.29 -3.54 -3.92
C TRP A 43 7.96 -3.79 -2.45
N HIS A 44 7.56 -5.02 -2.13
CA HIS A 44 7.20 -5.39 -0.77
C HIS A 44 8.35 -5.14 0.20
N LYS A 45 9.58 -5.47 -0.21
CA LYS A 45 10.85 -5.15 0.47
C LYS A 45 11.98 -5.09 -0.55
N LEU A 46 13.12 -4.51 -0.16
CA LEU A 46 14.34 -4.52 -0.99
C LEU A 46 14.80 -5.95 -1.34
N VAL A 47 14.63 -6.90 -0.41
CA VAL A 47 14.94 -8.33 -0.62
C VAL A 47 13.91 -9.08 -1.47
N TYR A 48 12.78 -8.44 -1.81
CA TYR A 48 11.72 -8.97 -2.67
C TYR A 48 11.57 -8.10 -3.92
N PRO A 49 12.57 -8.12 -4.82
CA PRO A 49 12.57 -7.27 -5.99
C PRO A 49 11.37 -7.60 -6.89
N HIS A 50 10.78 -6.56 -7.49
CA HIS A 50 9.66 -6.64 -8.44
C HIS A 50 8.35 -7.23 -7.90
N GLN A 51 8.27 -7.44 -6.58
CA GLN A 51 7.13 -8.13 -5.96
C GLN A 51 6.22 -7.14 -5.23
N MET A 52 4.93 -7.20 -5.52
CA MET A 52 3.89 -6.54 -4.74
C MET A 52 3.05 -7.57 -4.01
N TRP A 53 2.78 -7.35 -2.73
CA TRP A 53 1.97 -8.23 -1.90
C TRP A 53 0.79 -7.44 -1.35
N LEU A 54 -0.39 -8.05 -1.24
CA LEU A 54 -1.59 -7.39 -0.73
C LEU A 54 -1.38 -6.78 0.67
N ASP A 55 -0.63 -7.48 1.52
CA ASP A 55 -0.23 -7.01 2.85
C ASP A 55 0.42 -5.62 2.79
N GLY A 56 1.24 -5.37 1.76
CA GLY A 56 1.95 -4.11 1.55
C GLY A 56 1.01 -2.90 1.40
N ILE A 57 -0.20 -3.10 0.89
CA ILE A 57 -1.21 -2.05 0.78
C ILE A 57 -1.59 -1.56 2.17
N PHE A 58 -1.89 -2.47 3.11
CA PHE A 58 -2.21 -2.08 4.48
C PHE A 58 -1.03 -1.42 5.19
N MET A 59 0.20 -1.88 4.92
CA MET A 59 1.37 -1.33 5.59
C MET A 59 1.66 0.11 5.18
N ALA A 60 1.42 0.48 3.92
CA ALA A 60 1.84 1.77 3.37
C ALA A 60 0.69 2.74 3.05
N SER A 61 -0.38 2.27 2.40
CA SER A 61 -1.41 3.16 1.85
C SER A 61 -2.20 3.92 2.92
N PRO A 62 -2.70 3.30 4.01
CA PRO A 62 -3.36 4.05 5.08
C PRO A 62 -2.43 5.04 5.78
N TYR A 63 -1.15 4.68 5.95
CA TYR A 63 -0.16 5.58 6.52
C TYR A 63 0.02 6.83 5.65
N LEU A 64 0.17 6.66 4.32
CA LEU A 64 0.27 7.78 3.39
C LEU A 64 -1.01 8.63 3.37
N ALA A 65 -2.18 7.99 3.39
CA ALA A 65 -3.46 8.69 3.39
C ALA A 65 -3.60 9.59 4.62
N GLN A 66 -3.34 9.05 5.82
CA GLN A 66 -3.36 9.82 7.06
C GLN A 66 -2.29 10.91 7.07
N TYR A 67 -1.06 10.61 6.62
CA TYR A 67 0.01 11.60 6.49
C TYR A 67 -0.39 12.77 5.59
N GLY A 68 -0.93 12.46 4.41
CA GLY A 68 -1.39 13.46 3.44
C GLY A 68 -2.53 14.32 3.99
N ASN A 69 -3.46 13.73 4.73
CA ASN A 69 -4.55 14.46 5.36
C ASN A 69 -4.07 15.38 6.51
N VAL A 70 -3.22 14.87 7.41
CA VAL A 70 -2.73 15.61 8.59
C VAL A 70 -1.81 16.74 8.18
N PHE A 71 -0.85 16.49 7.27
CA PHE A 71 0.16 17.47 6.87
C PHE A 71 -0.11 18.17 5.55
N LYS A 72 -1.31 17.94 4.97
CA LYS A 72 -1.75 18.53 3.69
C LYS A 72 -0.81 18.21 2.51
N ASP A 73 -0.10 17.09 2.58
CA ASP A 73 0.67 16.55 1.46
C ASP A 73 -0.26 15.81 0.50
N THR A 74 -0.87 16.55 -0.43
CA THR A 74 -1.80 15.98 -1.42
C THR A 74 -1.12 15.14 -2.50
N THR A 75 0.21 15.20 -2.60
CA THR A 75 0.99 14.49 -3.64
C THR A 75 0.90 12.97 -3.50
N VAL A 76 0.56 12.47 -2.30
CA VAL A 76 0.46 11.02 -2.02
C VAL A 76 -0.77 10.35 -2.63
N ASN A 77 -1.84 11.12 -2.91
CA ASN A 77 -3.15 10.54 -3.23
C ASN A 77 -3.13 9.74 -4.55
N ALA A 78 -2.46 10.26 -5.59
CA ALA A 78 -2.33 9.57 -6.87
C ALA A 78 -1.54 8.27 -6.72
N ASP A 79 -0.50 8.27 -5.88
CA ASP A 79 0.30 7.08 -5.61
C ASP A 79 -0.53 6.02 -4.88
N ILE A 80 -1.28 6.41 -3.83
CA ILE A 80 -2.18 5.50 -3.10
C ILE A 80 -3.20 4.83 -4.05
N VAL A 81 -3.85 5.62 -4.91
CA VAL A 81 -4.79 5.11 -5.92
C VAL A 81 -4.09 4.13 -6.86
N ASN A 82 -2.88 4.46 -7.32
CA ASN A 82 -2.10 3.54 -8.16
C ASN A 82 -1.77 2.23 -7.43
N GLN A 83 -1.29 2.27 -6.19
CA GLN A 83 -0.95 1.07 -5.42
C GLN A 83 -2.14 0.11 -5.29
N ILE A 84 -3.30 0.63 -4.86
CA ILE A 84 -4.51 -0.18 -4.62
C ILE A 84 -5.03 -0.78 -5.92
N LYS A 85 -5.13 0.03 -6.99
CA LYS A 85 -5.66 -0.43 -8.28
C LYS A 85 -4.71 -1.37 -9.00
N LEU A 86 -3.40 -1.13 -8.91
CA LEU A 86 -2.40 -1.97 -9.56
C LEU A 86 -2.40 -3.37 -8.96
N ILE A 87 -2.29 -3.49 -7.63
CA ILE A 87 -2.25 -4.83 -7.03
C ILE A 87 -3.56 -5.58 -7.27
N ALA A 88 -4.70 -4.88 -7.21
CA ALA A 88 -6.00 -5.45 -7.50
C ALA A 88 -6.04 -6.00 -8.93
N ARG A 89 -5.68 -5.18 -9.92
CA ARG A 89 -5.62 -5.59 -11.33
C ARG A 89 -4.72 -6.80 -11.55
N LYS A 90 -3.61 -6.90 -10.82
CA LYS A 90 -2.64 -7.99 -11.00
C LYS A 90 -3.02 -9.28 -10.31
N THR A 91 -3.71 -9.20 -9.17
CA THR A 91 -3.96 -10.37 -8.30
C THR A 91 -5.41 -10.86 -8.30
N TYR A 92 -6.34 -10.10 -8.87
CA TYR A 92 -7.76 -10.47 -8.91
C TYR A 92 -7.99 -11.68 -9.83
N ASP A 93 -8.68 -12.69 -9.30
CA ASP A 93 -9.19 -13.82 -10.06
C ASP A 93 -10.69 -13.62 -10.35
N PRO A 94 -11.10 -13.38 -11.61
CA PRO A 94 -12.51 -13.14 -11.94
C PRO A 94 -13.40 -14.38 -11.75
N LYS A 95 -12.82 -15.58 -11.68
CA LYS A 95 -13.60 -16.81 -11.47
C LYS A 95 -14.13 -16.91 -10.04
N THR A 96 -13.33 -16.53 -9.06
CA THR A 96 -13.67 -16.64 -7.63
C THR A 96 -14.05 -15.31 -6.99
N GLY A 97 -13.62 -14.18 -7.58
CA GLY A 97 -13.74 -12.86 -6.97
C GLY A 97 -12.72 -12.59 -5.86
N LEU A 98 -11.70 -13.45 -5.72
CA LEU A 98 -10.65 -13.34 -4.70
C LEU A 98 -9.35 -12.81 -5.29
N PHE A 99 -8.43 -12.40 -4.41
CA PHE A 99 -7.12 -11.90 -4.79
C PHE A 99 -6.01 -12.86 -4.34
N TYR A 100 -5.11 -13.21 -5.26
CA TYR A 100 -3.88 -13.92 -4.93
C TYR A 100 -3.01 -13.08 -3.98
N HIS A 101 -2.30 -13.75 -3.07
CA HIS A 101 -1.53 -13.06 -2.02
C HIS A 101 -0.49 -12.08 -2.57
N GLY A 102 0.27 -12.47 -3.59
CA GLY A 102 1.32 -11.64 -4.18
C GLY A 102 1.48 -11.82 -5.67
N TRP A 103 2.14 -10.84 -6.27
CA TRP A 103 2.47 -10.76 -7.68
C TRP A 103 3.96 -10.41 -7.84
N ASP A 104 4.68 -11.18 -8.64
CA ASP A 104 6.04 -10.90 -9.08
C ASP A 104 6.02 -10.47 -10.54
N GLU A 105 6.32 -9.19 -10.80
CA GLU A 105 6.40 -8.64 -12.16
C GLU A 105 7.48 -9.34 -12.99
N SER A 106 8.58 -9.76 -12.36
CA SER A 106 9.69 -10.42 -13.04
C SER A 106 9.43 -11.90 -13.31
N LYS A 107 8.45 -12.51 -12.61
CA LYS A 107 8.09 -13.94 -12.68
C LYS A 107 9.26 -14.89 -12.41
N THR A 108 10.29 -14.40 -11.70
CA THR A 108 11.50 -15.16 -11.39
C THR A 108 11.33 -16.02 -10.16
N GLN A 109 10.44 -15.64 -9.23
CA GLN A 109 10.17 -16.44 -8.05
C GLN A 109 9.59 -17.82 -8.41
N ASN A 110 9.97 -18.83 -7.62
CA ASN A 110 9.50 -20.22 -7.82
C ASN A 110 7.98 -20.36 -7.67
N TRP A 111 7.38 -19.55 -6.79
CA TRP A 111 5.93 -19.53 -6.58
C TRP A 111 5.17 -18.75 -7.65
N ALA A 112 5.86 -17.93 -8.45
CA ALA A 112 5.22 -17.04 -9.42
C ALA A 112 4.77 -17.84 -10.64
N ASN A 113 3.48 -17.77 -10.93
CA ASN A 113 2.92 -18.30 -12.16
C ASN A 113 3.63 -17.66 -13.38
N LYS A 114 3.99 -18.47 -14.38
CA LYS A 114 4.82 -18.02 -15.51
C LYS A 114 4.08 -17.12 -16.51
N GLU A 115 2.75 -17.13 -16.48
CA GLU A 115 1.91 -16.26 -17.31
C GLU A 115 1.49 -15.00 -16.54
N THR A 116 1.03 -15.14 -15.30
CA THR A 116 0.43 -14.02 -14.55
C THR A 116 1.38 -13.37 -13.54
N GLY A 117 2.41 -14.09 -13.08
CA GLY A 117 3.28 -13.67 -11.97
C GLY A 117 2.65 -13.84 -10.59
N CYS A 118 1.41 -14.32 -10.48
CA CYS A 118 0.72 -14.47 -9.21
C CYS A 118 1.22 -15.67 -8.39
N SER A 119 1.13 -15.53 -7.08
CA SER A 119 1.20 -16.64 -6.12
C SER A 119 0.04 -17.63 -6.31
N PRO A 120 0.15 -18.89 -5.85
CA PRO A 120 -0.82 -19.93 -6.20
C PRO A 120 -2.12 -19.90 -5.38
N ASN A 121 -2.17 -19.21 -4.24
CA ASN A 121 -3.26 -19.35 -3.27
C ASN A 121 -3.90 -18.02 -2.88
N PHE A 122 -5.18 -18.10 -2.53
CA PHE A 122 -5.94 -17.04 -1.86
C PHE A 122 -5.72 -17.14 -0.35
N TRP A 123 -4.84 -16.31 0.18
CA TRP A 123 -4.57 -16.31 1.62
C TRP A 123 -5.50 -15.34 2.35
N SER A 124 -6.27 -15.86 3.30
CA SER A 124 -7.31 -15.10 3.99
C SER A 124 -6.80 -13.79 4.61
N ARG A 125 -5.64 -13.83 5.27
CA ARG A 125 -5.08 -12.64 5.93
C ARG A 125 -4.64 -11.56 4.95
N SER A 126 -4.07 -11.92 3.80
CA SER A 126 -3.64 -10.93 2.82
C SER A 126 -4.84 -10.19 2.20
N ILE A 127 -5.93 -10.92 1.94
CA ILE A 127 -7.19 -10.32 1.47
C ILE A 127 -7.81 -9.43 2.55
N GLY A 128 -7.78 -9.89 3.82
CA GLY A 128 -8.22 -9.08 4.96
C GLY A 128 -7.44 -7.77 5.10
N TRP A 129 -6.12 -7.81 4.92
CA TRP A 129 -5.30 -6.59 4.90
C TRP A 129 -5.67 -5.65 3.77
N TYR A 130 -5.88 -6.18 2.56
CA TYR A 130 -6.30 -5.37 1.43
C TYR A 130 -7.62 -4.65 1.70
N ALA A 131 -8.64 -5.37 2.17
CA ALA A 131 -9.95 -4.78 2.49
C ALA A 131 -9.86 -3.71 3.59
N ALA A 132 -9.15 -4.00 4.68
CA ALA A 132 -8.93 -3.04 5.76
C ALA A 132 -8.21 -1.78 5.26
N ALA A 133 -7.22 -1.95 4.36
CA ALA A 133 -6.48 -0.82 3.82
C ALA A 133 -7.35 0.11 2.98
N VAL A 134 -8.25 -0.44 2.16
CA VAL A 134 -9.18 0.37 1.35
C VAL A 134 -10.09 1.19 2.26
N VAL A 135 -10.67 0.58 3.29
CA VAL A 135 -11.51 1.29 4.26
C VAL A 135 -10.74 2.42 4.94
N ASP A 136 -9.58 2.15 5.53
CA ASP A 136 -8.79 3.17 6.22
C ASP A 136 -8.34 4.31 5.27
N VAL A 137 -8.03 4.01 4.01
CA VAL A 137 -7.66 5.04 3.02
C VAL A 137 -8.84 5.96 2.73
N LEU A 138 -10.05 5.43 2.64
CA LEU A 138 -11.25 6.20 2.31
C LEU A 138 -11.63 7.22 3.40
N ASP A 139 -11.23 7.00 4.66
CA ASP A 139 -11.42 7.94 5.76
C ASP A 139 -10.59 9.22 5.62
N TYR A 140 -9.43 9.14 4.96
CA TYR A 140 -8.49 10.26 4.84
C TYR A 140 -8.41 10.85 3.44
N MET A 141 -8.70 10.07 2.39
CA MET A 141 -8.62 10.54 1.00
C MET A 141 -9.78 11.49 0.66
N PRO A 142 -9.53 12.68 0.08
CA PRO A 142 -10.58 13.63 -0.27
C PRO A 142 -11.65 13.01 -1.17
N ALA A 143 -12.93 13.23 -0.85
CA ALA A 143 -14.08 12.63 -1.53
C ALA A 143 -14.06 12.84 -3.06
N GLN A 144 -13.60 14.01 -3.49
CA GLN A 144 -13.51 14.44 -4.88
C GLN A 144 -12.21 14.04 -5.59
N PHE A 145 -11.30 13.32 -4.92
CA PHE A 145 -10.04 12.92 -5.54
C PHE A 145 -10.26 11.89 -6.66
N GLU A 146 -9.61 12.11 -7.81
CA GLU A 146 -9.73 11.24 -8.97
C GLU A 146 -9.30 9.81 -8.63
N GLY A 147 -10.15 8.83 -8.98
CA GLY A 147 -9.91 7.43 -8.74
C GLY A 147 -10.34 6.90 -7.37
N ARG A 148 -10.76 7.77 -6.43
CA ARG A 148 -11.28 7.34 -5.11
C ARG A 148 -12.50 6.45 -5.21
N THR A 149 -13.43 6.75 -6.12
CA THR A 149 -14.67 5.97 -6.32
C THR A 149 -14.44 4.59 -6.95
N ALA A 150 -13.22 4.32 -7.42
CA ALA A 150 -12.82 3.07 -8.04
C ALA A 150 -11.89 2.22 -7.16
N LEU A 151 -11.71 2.60 -5.89
CA LEU A 151 -11.04 1.81 -4.85
C LEU A 151 -12.05 0.88 -4.19
#